data_AF-A0A395WAX7-F1
#
_entry.id   AF-A0A395WAX7-F1
#
_cell.length_a   1.000
_cell.length_b   1.000
_cell.length_c   1.000
_cell.angle_alpha   90.00
_cell.angle_beta   90.00
_cell.angle_gamma   90.00
#
_symmetry.space_group_name_H-M   'P 1'
#
loop_
_entity.id
_entity.type
_entity.pdbx_description
1 polymer ?
#
loop_
_entity_poly.entity_id
_entity_poly.type
_entity_poly.pdbx_seq_one_letter_code
_entity_poly.pdbx_strand_id
1 'polypeptide(L)'
;MKRIFTIIMIGILLVGCAKTDFLIEHDWVHYDTTCIETIYFGKDGHFAYYSNEGNPVNDSDLYDQYSYDSKSKKIHLKPTGDMSIQVLRYKKSRLLLNIDGDIKEFFDSKDKIIDGANPSDLAYDKENITDGFSSYLAILKKDGSQIITAPANYDGDDPKFKEYELFERLADNVEYYSWTYNVDQSDVESSYTKLTDTEAFKIIEDGGAIGFVWYNKSAKITKIVFYSSAIIK
;
A
#
# COMPACT_ATOMS: atom_id res chain seq x y z
N MET A 1 -50.94 44.70 -22.03
CA MET A 1 -49.67 44.40 -21.33
C MET A 1 -49.53 42.88 -21.19
N LYS A 2 -48.74 42.23 -22.06
CA LYS A 2 -48.43 40.79 -21.96
C LYS A 2 -47.09 40.64 -21.26
N ARG A 3 -47.06 40.01 -20.07
CA ARG A 3 -45.82 39.68 -19.37
C ARG A 3 -45.27 38.38 -19.95
N ILE A 4 -44.08 38.45 -20.54
CA ILE A 4 -43.32 37.28 -20.99
C ILE A 4 -42.46 36.83 -19.81
N PHE A 5 -42.70 35.62 -19.32
CA PHE A 5 -41.83 34.98 -18.33
C PHE A 5 -40.73 34.22 -19.08
N THR A 6 -39.51 34.73 -19.03
CA THR A 6 -38.33 34.01 -19.50
C THR A 6 -37.89 33.06 -18.40
N ILE A 7 -38.10 31.75 -18.61
CA ILE A 7 -37.57 30.69 -17.76
C ILE A 7 -36.09 30.53 -18.11
N ILE A 8 -35.21 31.01 -17.24
CA ILE A 8 -33.77 30.74 -17.34
C ILE A 8 -33.55 29.33 -16.79
N MET A 9 -33.47 28.35 -17.70
CA MET A 9 -32.95 27.01 -17.40
C MET A 9 -31.46 27.14 -17.09
N ILE A 10 -31.11 27.21 -15.81
CA ILE A 10 -29.74 27.05 -15.35
C ILE A 10 -29.42 25.56 -15.48
N GLY A 11 -28.87 25.18 -16.64
CA GLY A 11 -28.26 23.88 -16.82
C GLY A 11 -27.09 23.76 -15.85
N ILE A 12 -27.23 22.89 -14.86
CA ILE A 12 -26.10 22.47 -14.02
C ILE A 12 -25.16 21.69 -14.94
N LEU A 13 -24.15 22.38 -15.46
CA LEU A 13 -22.97 21.75 -16.03
C LEU A 13 -22.30 20.96 -14.91
N LEU A 14 -22.55 19.65 -14.88
CA LEU A 14 -21.70 18.69 -14.18
C LEU A 14 -20.29 18.88 -14.74
N VAL A 15 -19.49 19.62 -13.99
CA VAL A 15 -18.06 19.78 -14.25
C VAL A 15 -17.48 18.38 -14.26
N GLY A 16 -17.14 17.89 -15.46
CA GLY A 16 -16.50 16.60 -15.64
C GLY A 16 -15.29 16.52 -14.73
N CYS A 17 -15.39 15.66 -13.71
CA CYS A 17 -14.33 15.34 -12.78
C CYS A 17 -13.05 15.05 -13.56
N ALA A 18 -11.95 15.65 -13.12
CA ALA A 18 -10.62 15.25 -13.55
C ALA A 18 -10.49 13.72 -13.36
N LYS A 19 -10.22 13.05 -14.49
CA LYS A 19 -10.06 11.61 -14.66
C LYS A 19 -9.55 10.88 -13.42
N THR A 20 -10.41 10.04 -12.85
CA THR A 20 -10.09 8.97 -11.90
C THR A 20 -9.33 7.80 -12.54
N ASP A 21 -8.71 8.00 -13.71
CA ASP A 21 -8.07 6.97 -14.54
C ASP A 21 -7.13 6.07 -13.73
N PHE A 22 -6.41 6.65 -12.77
CA PHE A 22 -5.45 5.91 -11.93
C PHE A 22 -6.09 4.94 -10.92
N LEU A 23 -7.39 5.05 -10.63
CA LEU A 23 -8.09 4.12 -9.73
C LEU A 23 -8.76 2.98 -10.52
N ILE A 24 -9.28 3.28 -11.72
CA ILE A 24 -10.32 2.50 -12.39
C ILE A 24 -9.87 1.38 -13.33
N GLU A 25 -8.57 1.30 -13.63
CA GLU A 25 -8.03 0.31 -14.57
C GLU A 25 -7.24 -0.81 -13.88
N HIS A 26 -7.28 -0.84 -12.56
CA HIS A 26 -6.42 -1.65 -11.72
C HIS A 26 -7.24 -2.55 -10.81
N ASP A 27 -6.66 -3.68 -10.42
CA ASP A 27 -7.17 -4.46 -9.30
C ASP A 27 -6.16 -4.29 -8.16
N TRP A 28 -6.53 -3.46 -7.18
CA TRP A 28 -5.62 -3.04 -6.13
C TRP A 28 -5.59 -4.08 -5.03
N VAL A 29 -4.46 -4.75 -4.89
CA VAL A 29 -4.26 -5.83 -3.92
C VAL A 29 -3.29 -5.41 -2.83
N HIS A 30 -3.71 -5.58 -1.58
CA HIS A 30 -2.86 -5.45 -0.41
C HIS A 30 -2.57 -6.83 0.16
N TYR A 31 -1.30 -7.08 0.46
CA TYR A 31 -0.84 -8.31 1.07
C TYR A 31 -0.61 -8.07 2.55
N ASP A 32 -1.39 -8.72 3.40
CA ASP A 32 -1.21 -8.71 4.85
C ASP A 32 -0.85 -10.14 5.34
N THR A 33 -0.37 -10.22 6.57
CA THR A 33 -0.03 -11.45 7.30
C THR A 33 -1.20 -12.42 7.46
N THR A 34 -2.44 -11.90 7.46
CA THR A 34 -3.64 -12.69 7.79
C THR A 34 -4.53 -12.98 6.59
N CYS A 35 -4.57 -12.08 5.60
CA CYS A 35 -5.37 -12.23 4.41
C CYS A 35 -4.85 -11.35 3.27
N ILE A 36 -5.33 -11.61 2.06
CA ILE A 36 -5.09 -10.73 0.91
C ILE A 36 -6.35 -9.89 0.74
N GLU A 37 -6.20 -8.58 0.68
CA GLU A 37 -7.33 -7.67 0.51
C GLU A 37 -7.33 -7.09 -0.91
N THR A 38 -8.50 -6.95 -1.52
CA THR A 38 -8.67 -6.36 -2.85
C THR A 38 -9.66 -5.20 -2.78
N ILE A 39 -9.22 -4.01 -3.19
CA ILE A 39 -10.06 -2.82 -3.31
C ILE A 39 -10.28 -2.48 -4.80
N TYR A 40 -11.54 -2.26 -5.18
CA TYR A 40 -11.94 -2.05 -6.57
C TYR A 40 -12.70 -0.74 -6.73
N PHE A 41 -12.32 0.01 -7.76
CA PHE A 41 -12.93 1.27 -8.14
C PHE A 41 -13.43 1.16 -9.59
N GLY A 42 -14.72 0.95 -9.78
CA GLY A 42 -15.33 0.80 -11.11
C GLY A 42 -15.32 2.09 -11.92
N LYS A 43 -15.25 1.95 -13.26
CA LYS A 43 -15.40 3.07 -14.21
C LYS A 43 -16.78 3.72 -14.13
N ASP A 44 -17.78 2.95 -13.74
CA ASP A 44 -19.18 3.35 -13.50
C ASP A 44 -19.39 3.98 -12.11
N GLY A 45 -18.34 4.10 -11.30
CA GLY A 45 -18.42 4.58 -9.93
C GLY A 45 -18.72 3.50 -8.90
N HIS A 46 -18.74 2.21 -9.28
CA HIS A 46 -18.91 1.10 -8.35
C HIS A 46 -17.75 0.97 -7.37
N PHE A 47 -18.01 0.64 -6.12
CA PHE A 47 -16.99 0.37 -5.09
C PHE A 47 -17.11 -1.06 -4.56
N ALA A 48 -15.98 -1.71 -4.32
CA ALA A 48 -15.92 -2.94 -3.54
C ALA A 48 -14.59 -3.05 -2.79
N TYR A 49 -14.61 -3.65 -1.61
CA TYR A 49 -13.40 -3.93 -0.84
C TYR A 49 -13.58 -5.23 -0.04
N TYR A 50 -12.81 -6.26 -0.34
CA TYR A 50 -13.03 -7.62 0.17
C TYR A 50 -11.71 -8.36 0.39
N SER A 51 -11.73 -9.35 1.27
CA SER A 51 -10.61 -10.29 1.44
C SER A 51 -10.66 -11.39 0.38
N ASN A 52 -9.57 -12.14 0.24
CA ASN A 52 -9.49 -13.32 -0.63
C ASN A 52 -10.48 -14.44 -0.29
N GLU A 53 -11.10 -14.40 0.89
CA GLU A 53 -12.21 -15.29 1.27
C GLU A 53 -13.59 -14.81 0.78
N GLY A 54 -13.65 -13.61 0.19
CA GLY A 54 -14.88 -12.97 -0.27
C GLY A 54 -15.65 -12.24 0.84
N ASN A 55 -15.08 -12.14 2.04
CA ASN A 55 -15.65 -11.37 3.14
C ASN A 55 -15.37 -9.88 2.93
N PRO A 56 -16.31 -8.97 3.26
CA PRO A 56 -16.03 -7.54 3.25
C PRO A 56 -14.90 -7.22 4.26
N VAL A 57 -14.02 -6.29 3.90
CA VAL A 57 -13.02 -5.76 4.82
C VAL A 57 -13.66 -4.64 5.63
N ASN A 58 -13.72 -4.81 6.95
CA ASN A 58 -14.55 -3.99 7.83
C ASN A 58 -16.00 -4.00 7.34
N ASP A 59 -16.72 -2.88 7.46
CA ASP A 59 -18.11 -2.73 6.99
C ASP A 59 -18.17 -2.24 5.53
N SER A 60 -17.25 -2.68 4.67
CA SER A 60 -17.14 -2.19 3.28
C SER A 60 -18.34 -2.55 2.40
N ASP A 61 -19.09 -3.60 2.74
CA ASP A 61 -20.30 -4.04 2.04
C ASP A 61 -21.49 -3.07 2.20
N LEU A 62 -21.39 -2.13 3.16
CA LEU A 62 -22.36 -1.05 3.31
C LEU A 62 -22.25 0.02 2.20
N TYR A 63 -21.23 -0.06 1.34
CA TYR A 63 -20.93 0.93 0.30
C TYR A 63 -20.85 0.27 -1.07
N ASP A 64 -21.60 0.79 -2.05
CA ASP A 64 -21.63 0.26 -3.43
C ASP A 64 -21.12 1.25 -4.47
N GLN A 65 -20.94 2.51 -4.10
CA GLN A 65 -20.48 3.57 -4.99
C GLN A 65 -19.39 4.42 -4.35
N TYR A 66 -18.53 5.00 -5.20
CA TYR A 66 -17.55 5.98 -4.79
C TYR A 66 -17.49 7.19 -5.73
N SER A 67 -16.86 8.24 -5.24
CA SER A 67 -16.36 9.35 -6.05
C SER A 67 -15.03 9.85 -5.45
N TYR A 68 -14.17 10.44 -6.27
CA TYR A 68 -12.87 10.93 -5.83
C TYR A 68 -12.80 12.45 -5.92
N ASP A 69 -12.51 13.11 -4.80
CA ASP A 69 -12.15 14.52 -4.75
C ASP A 69 -10.62 14.65 -4.87
N SER A 70 -10.16 15.01 -6.07
CA SER A 70 -8.72 15.21 -6.35
C SER A 70 -8.06 16.32 -5.52
N LYS A 71 -8.82 17.31 -5.03
CA LYS A 71 -8.28 18.43 -4.25
C LYS A 71 -7.99 18.00 -2.81
N SER A 72 -8.93 17.29 -2.18
CA SER A 72 -8.74 16.76 -0.83
C SER A 72 -8.07 15.38 -0.80
N LYS A 73 -7.94 14.76 -1.98
CA LYS A 73 -7.54 13.36 -2.18
C LYS A 73 -8.44 12.36 -1.47
N LYS A 74 -9.70 12.73 -1.19
CA LYS A 74 -10.64 11.87 -0.47
C LYS A 74 -11.44 11.02 -1.45
N ILE A 75 -11.67 9.78 -1.09
CA ILE A 75 -12.66 8.93 -1.74
C ILE A 75 -13.93 9.00 -0.89
N HIS A 76 -15.00 9.49 -1.50
CA HIS A 76 -16.32 9.60 -0.88
C HIS A 76 -17.15 8.38 -1.27
N LEU A 77 -17.48 7.56 -0.28
CA LEU A 77 -18.31 6.38 -0.45
C LEU A 77 -19.80 6.73 -0.33
N LYS A 78 -20.65 5.95 -0.99
CA LYS A 78 -22.11 6.01 -0.85
C LYS A 78 -22.69 4.63 -0.56
N PRO A 79 -23.75 4.55 0.27
CA PRO A 79 -24.28 5.62 1.13
C PRO A 79 -23.23 6.22 2.09
N THR A 80 -23.45 7.45 2.57
CA THR A 80 -22.49 8.07 3.48
C THR A 80 -22.49 7.30 4.81
N GLY A 81 -21.30 6.94 5.28
CA GLY A 81 -21.08 6.24 6.54
C GLY A 81 -19.73 6.63 7.15
N ASP A 82 -19.26 5.82 8.09
CA ASP A 82 -18.09 6.13 8.92
C ASP A 82 -16.75 5.80 8.24
N MET A 83 -16.76 4.92 7.22
CA MET A 83 -15.54 4.54 6.51
C MET A 83 -14.96 5.74 5.76
N SER A 84 -13.68 6.00 5.98
CA SER A 84 -12.94 7.12 5.44
C SER A 84 -11.71 6.65 4.67
N ILE A 85 -11.64 7.02 3.40
CA ILE A 85 -10.52 6.63 2.52
C ILE A 85 -9.88 7.90 1.95
N GLN A 86 -8.56 7.98 2.07
CA GLN A 86 -7.76 9.06 1.51
C GLN A 86 -6.57 8.51 0.72
N VAL A 87 -6.39 9.00 -0.50
CA VAL A 87 -5.21 8.70 -1.32
C VAL A 87 -4.03 9.51 -0.80
N LEU A 88 -3.01 8.82 -0.26
CA LEU A 88 -1.77 9.45 0.16
C LEU A 88 -0.80 9.59 -1.01
N ARG A 89 -0.67 8.53 -1.81
CA ARG A 89 0.22 8.47 -2.98
C ARG A 89 -0.33 7.50 -4.02
N TYR A 90 -0.18 7.86 -5.29
CA TYR A 90 -0.25 6.92 -6.41
C TYR A 90 0.95 7.15 -7.31
N LYS A 91 1.69 6.09 -7.62
CA LYS A 91 2.80 6.11 -8.59
C LYS A 91 2.87 4.75 -9.29
N LYS A 92 2.72 4.76 -10.62
CA LYS A 92 2.71 3.55 -11.46
C LYS A 92 1.69 2.55 -10.90
N SER A 93 2.16 1.42 -10.39
CA SER A 93 1.33 0.30 -9.94
C SER A 93 1.34 0.16 -8.42
N ARG A 94 1.56 1.28 -7.71
CA ARG A 94 1.59 1.38 -6.24
C ARG A 94 0.66 2.49 -5.76
N LEU A 95 -0.31 2.12 -4.94
CA LEU A 95 -1.33 2.99 -4.37
C LEU A 95 -1.28 2.94 -2.85
N LEU A 96 -0.89 4.04 -2.20
CA LEU A 96 -0.89 4.16 -0.74
C LEU A 96 -2.16 4.87 -0.29
N LEU A 97 -2.98 4.17 0.49
CA LEU A 97 -4.23 4.65 1.05
C LEU A 97 -4.13 4.79 2.57
N ASN A 98 -4.84 5.77 3.10
CA ASN A 98 -5.20 5.84 4.50
C ASN A 98 -6.69 5.48 4.60
N ILE A 99 -7.00 4.36 5.24
CA ILE A 99 -8.33 3.79 5.45
C ILE A 99 -8.58 3.81 6.96
N ASP A 100 -9.41 4.73 7.44
CA ASP A 100 -9.74 4.85 8.88
C ASP A 100 -8.54 5.00 9.83
N GLY A 101 -7.44 5.57 9.33
CA GLY A 101 -6.18 5.74 10.08
C GLY A 101 -5.17 4.62 9.85
N ASP A 102 -5.61 3.50 9.28
CA ASP A 102 -4.75 2.40 8.86
C ASP A 102 -4.18 2.68 7.47
N ILE A 103 -2.87 2.57 7.31
CA ILE A 103 -2.19 2.97 6.10
C ILE A 103 -1.69 1.73 5.39
N LYS A 104 -2.22 1.50 4.19
CA LYS A 104 -1.99 0.30 3.38
C LYS A 104 -1.51 0.67 2.00
N GLU A 105 -0.49 -0.02 1.53
CA GLU A 105 -0.05 0.03 0.15
C GLU A 105 -0.68 -1.13 -0.62
N PHE A 106 -1.30 -0.78 -1.74
CA PHE A 106 -1.88 -1.69 -2.69
C PHE A 106 -1.04 -1.70 -3.97
N PHE A 107 -0.96 -2.86 -4.57
CA PHE A 107 -0.26 -3.13 -5.81
C PHE A 107 -1.28 -3.48 -6.89
N ASP A 108 -1.06 -3.04 -8.13
CA ASP A 108 -1.94 -3.42 -9.24
C ASP A 108 -1.65 -4.86 -9.67
N SER A 109 -2.57 -5.78 -9.38
CA SER A 109 -2.39 -7.19 -9.74
C SER A 109 -2.49 -7.46 -11.24
N LYS A 110 -2.93 -6.48 -12.05
CA LYS A 110 -2.87 -6.60 -13.52
C LYS A 110 -1.48 -6.35 -14.08
N ASP A 111 -0.60 -5.74 -13.29
CA ASP A 111 0.78 -5.48 -13.69
C ASP A 111 1.65 -6.71 -13.42
N LYS A 112 1.92 -7.46 -14.50
CA LYS A 112 2.67 -8.72 -14.50
C LYS A 112 4.09 -8.62 -13.97
N ILE A 113 4.66 -7.41 -13.90
CA ILE A 113 6.02 -7.20 -13.39
C ILE A 113 6.00 -7.28 -11.87
N ILE A 114 4.94 -6.79 -11.23
CA ILE A 114 4.81 -6.75 -9.77
C ILE A 114 3.89 -7.84 -9.22
N ASP A 115 3.23 -8.58 -10.11
CA ASP A 115 2.50 -9.79 -9.77
C ASP A 115 3.41 -10.75 -8.98
N GLY A 116 2.93 -11.22 -7.83
CA GLY A 116 3.72 -12.05 -6.93
C GLY A 116 4.71 -11.31 -6.03
N ALA A 117 4.65 -9.98 -5.88
CA ALA A 117 5.36 -9.26 -4.80
C ALA A 117 4.87 -9.62 -3.36
N ASN A 118 4.04 -10.66 -3.25
CA ASN A 118 3.46 -11.18 -2.02
C ASN A 118 4.48 -12.01 -1.22
N PRO A 119 4.54 -11.88 0.11
CA PRO A 119 5.14 -12.86 1.00
C PRO A 119 4.35 -14.19 1.12
N SER A 120 3.90 -14.79 0.01
CA SER A 120 2.88 -15.88 0.00
C SER A 120 3.21 -17.13 0.82
N ASP A 121 4.50 -17.36 1.11
CA ASP A 121 4.99 -18.55 1.81
C ASP A 121 5.74 -18.22 3.12
N LEU A 122 5.63 -16.99 3.64
CA LEU A 122 6.30 -16.61 4.88
C LEU A 122 5.49 -17.05 6.11
N ALA A 123 6.12 -17.85 6.97
CA ALA A 123 5.62 -18.05 8.33
C ALA A 123 5.82 -16.75 9.12
N TYR A 124 4.75 -15.99 9.33
CA TYR A 124 4.81 -14.70 10.02
C TYR A 124 5.04 -14.85 11.52
N ASP A 125 5.91 -13.99 12.07
CA ASP A 125 6.00 -13.77 13.51
C ASP A 125 4.71 -13.09 14.00
N LYS A 126 3.85 -13.90 14.64
CA LYS A 126 2.54 -13.48 15.13
C LYS A 126 2.57 -12.58 16.36
N GLU A 127 3.74 -12.29 16.90
CA GLU A 127 3.89 -11.41 18.05
C GLU A 127 4.46 -10.05 17.63
N ASN A 128 5.34 -10.03 16.63
CA ASN A 128 6.11 -8.83 16.28
C ASN A 128 5.73 -8.16 14.94
N ILE A 129 4.98 -8.86 14.07
CA ILE A 129 4.65 -8.40 12.68
C ILE A 129 3.14 -8.40 12.40
N THR A 130 2.32 -8.95 13.29
CA THR A 130 0.84 -9.03 13.14
C THR A 130 0.08 -7.75 13.39
N ASP A 131 0.69 -6.70 13.93
CA ASP A 131 0.00 -5.40 14.14
C ASP A 131 -0.26 -4.63 12.83
N GLY A 132 -0.31 -5.34 11.70
CA GLY A 132 -0.51 -4.86 10.34
C GLY A 132 0.70 -4.07 9.83
N PHE A 133 1.32 -4.47 8.72
CA PHE A 133 2.32 -3.64 8.05
C PHE A 133 1.68 -2.93 6.86
N SER A 134 2.18 -1.74 6.52
CA SER A 134 1.63 -1.00 5.38
C SER A 134 2.03 -1.61 4.04
N SER A 135 3.27 -2.09 3.92
CA SER A 135 3.80 -2.67 2.67
C SER A 135 4.96 -3.64 2.91
N TYR A 136 5.14 -4.59 2.00
CA TYR A 136 6.30 -5.49 1.93
C TYR A 136 7.13 -5.11 0.70
N LEU A 137 8.37 -4.67 0.92
CA LEU A 137 9.15 -3.95 -0.09
C LEU A 137 10.60 -4.41 -0.15
N ALA A 138 11.18 -4.32 -1.34
CA ALA A 138 12.63 -4.28 -1.51
C ALA A 138 13.14 -2.88 -1.11
N ILE A 139 14.22 -2.85 -0.34
CA ILE A 139 14.86 -1.66 0.23
C ILE A 139 16.27 -1.60 -0.34
N LEU A 140 16.45 -0.74 -1.35
CA LEU A 140 17.58 -0.82 -2.27
C LEU A 140 18.76 0.03 -1.85
N LYS A 141 18.48 1.23 -1.33
CA LYS A 141 19.51 2.22 -1.04
C LYS A 141 19.00 3.28 -0.07
N LYS A 142 19.91 3.87 0.70
CA LYS A 142 19.69 5.10 1.45
C LYS A 142 20.32 6.30 0.74
N ASP A 143 19.58 7.41 0.67
CA ASP A 143 20.06 8.68 0.15
C ASP A 143 19.63 9.81 1.10
N GLY A 144 20.54 10.27 1.96
CA GLY A 144 20.25 11.25 2.99
C GLY A 144 19.10 10.82 3.91
N SER A 145 18.02 11.61 3.97
CA SER A 145 16.81 11.30 4.76
C SER A 145 15.80 10.43 4.00
N GLN A 146 16.17 9.88 2.85
CA GLN A 146 15.32 9.07 2.00
C GLN A 146 15.87 7.65 1.88
N ILE A 147 14.98 6.72 1.56
CA ILE A 147 15.35 5.39 1.09
C ILE A 147 14.70 5.14 -0.27
N ILE A 148 15.33 4.34 -1.10
CA ILE A 148 14.78 3.89 -2.36
C ILE A 148 14.15 2.52 -2.12
N THR A 149 12.86 2.40 -2.43
CA THR A 149 12.12 1.13 -2.34
C THR A 149 11.58 0.70 -3.68
N ALA A 150 11.40 -0.60 -3.86
CA ALA A 150 10.72 -1.20 -4.99
C ALA A 150 9.76 -2.30 -4.50
N PRO A 151 8.86 -2.81 -5.36
CA PRO A 151 8.12 -4.04 -5.07
C PRO A 151 9.06 -5.15 -4.59
N ALA A 152 8.62 -5.99 -3.65
CA ALA A 152 9.49 -6.97 -3.00
C ALA A 152 10.09 -8.03 -3.95
N ASN A 153 9.48 -8.26 -5.10
CA ASN A 153 9.98 -9.16 -6.14
C ASN A 153 11.03 -8.52 -7.06
N TYR A 154 11.46 -7.27 -6.79
CA TYR A 154 12.54 -6.62 -7.53
C TYR A 154 13.86 -7.39 -7.34
N ASP A 155 14.40 -7.93 -8.43
CA ASP A 155 15.67 -8.67 -8.46
C ASP A 155 16.87 -7.82 -8.94
N GLY A 156 16.61 -6.60 -9.45
CA GLY A 156 17.63 -5.65 -9.91
C GLY A 156 18.08 -5.82 -11.36
N ASP A 157 17.64 -6.87 -12.06
CA ASP A 157 18.13 -7.21 -13.40
C ASP A 157 17.23 -6.69 -14.53
N ASP A 158 15.95 -6.38 -14.24
CA ASP A 158 15.02 -5.84 -15.23
C ASP A 158 15.00 -4.29 -15.23
N PRO A 159 15.39 -3.63 -16.34
CA PRO A 159 15.33 -2.18 -16.47
C PRO A 159 13.93 -1.58 -16.28
N LYS A 160 12.85 -2.34 -16.52
CA LYS A 160 11.47 -1.89 -16.29
C LYS A 160 11.15 -1.76 -14.82
N PHE A 161 11.73 -2.63 -13.99
CA PHE A 161 11.57 -2.58 -12.54
C PHE A 161 12.12 -1.29 -11.93
N LYS A 162 13.11 -0.64 -12.59
CA LYS A 162 13.60 0.70 -12.18
C LYS A 162 12.52 1.77 -12.20
N GLU A 163 11.49 1.63 -13.04
CA GLU A 163 10.38 2.59 -13.05
C GLU A 163 9.49 2.51 -11.80
N TYR A 164 9.62 1.45 -11.00
CA TYR A 164 8.88 1.21 -9.77
C TYR A 164 9.65 1.64 -8.51
N GLU A 165 10.90 2.08 -8.68
CA GLU A 165 11.71 2.64 -7.60
C GLU A 165 11.08 3.94 -7.09
N LEU A 166 10.80 3.97 -5.79
CA LEU A 166 10.25 5.12 -5.09
C LEU A 166 11.22 5.63 -4.04
N PHE A 167 11.51 6.93 -4.12
CA PHE A 167 12.16 7.67 -3.04
C PHE A 167 11.15 7.89 -1.90
N GLU A 168 11.29 7.10 -0.86
CA GLU A 168 10.50 7.17 0.36
C GLU A 168 11.16 8.09 1.38
N ARG A 169 10.34 8.84 2.11
CA ARG A 169 10.83 9.73 3.18
C ARG A 169 10.80 8.99 4.51
N LEU A 170 11.88 9.10 5.27
CA LEU A 170 11.91 8.65 6.66
C LEU A 170 11.26 9.70 7.58
N ALA A 171 10.57 9.26 8.62
CA ALA A 171 10.18 10.10 9.74
C ALA A 171 11.42 10.46 10.60
N ASP A 172 11.26 11.37 11.57
CA ASP A 172 12.41 11.83 12.36
C ASP A 172 12.88 10.77 13.39
N ASN A 173 11.98 9.87 13.82
CA ASN A 173 12.25 8.80 14.78
C ASN A 173 11.83 7.45 14.17
N VAL A 174 12.53 7.00 13.14
CA VAL A 174 12.24 5.69 12.53
C VAL A 174 12.76 4.58 13.42
N GLU A 175 11.97 3.52 13.57
CA GLU A 175 12.41 2.31 14.25
C GLU A 175 12.87 1.25 13.25
N TYR A 176 13.99 0.60 13.55
CA TYR A 176 14.56 -0.45 12.72
C TYR A 176 14.65 -1.75 13.51
N TYR A 177 14.30 -2.85 12.86
CA TYR A 177 14.37 -4.18 13.43
C TYR A 177 14.89 -5.16 12.39
N SER A 178 15.59 -6.20 12.85
CA SER A 178 15.93 -7.37 12.07
C SER A 178 15.03 -8.52 12.52
N TRP A 179 14.41 -9.20 11.57
CA TRP A 179 13.72 -10.45 11.78
C TRP A 179 14.37 -11.55 10.95
N THR A 180 14.85 -12.59 11.63
CA THR A 180 15.44 -13.78 11.00
C THR A 180 14.54 -14.98 11.24
N TYR A 181 14.22 -15.73 10.20
CA TYR A 181 13.43 -16.96 10.29
C TYR A 181 14.20 -18.12 9.67
N ASN A 182 14.75 -19.01 10.50
CA ASN A 182 15.55 -20.15 10.06
C ASN A 182 14.81 -21.47 10.30
N VAL A 183 14.89 -22.39 9.33
CA VAL A 183 14.30 -23.73 9.43
C VAL A 183 15.42 -24.77 9.33
N ASP A 184 15.60 -25.58 10.38
CA ASP A 184 16.56 -26.69 10.45
C ASP A 184 15.84 -27.99 10.78
N GLN A 185 15.70 -28.89 9.78
CA GLN A 185 15.27 -30.30 9.84
C GLN A 185 14.06 -30.70 10.73
N SER A 186 13.39 -29.77 11.42
CA SER A 186 12.12 -29.82 12.18
C SER A 186 11.98 -28.66 13.19
N ASP A 187 13.07 -27.94 13.49
CA ASP A 187 13.08 -26.79 14.40
C ASP A 187 13.04 -25.46 13.64
N VAL A 188 12.27 -24.53 14.20
CA VAL A 188 12.14 -23.15 13.70
C VAL A 188 12.81 -22.22 14.69
N GLU A 189 13.84 -21.50 14.24
CA GLU A 189 14.47 -20.43 15.02
C GLU A 189 14.03 -19.08 14.44
N SER A 190 13.27 -18.33 15.24
CA SER A 190 12.86 -16.95 14.91
C SER A 190 13.55 -15.99 15.87
N SER A 191 14.16 -14.93 15.34
CA SER A 191 14.75 -13.86 16.16
C SER A 191 14.28 -12.49 15.71
N TYR A 192 13.86 -11.65 16.66
CA TYR A 192 13.40 -10.29 16.42
C TYR A 192 14.23 -9.33 17.27
N THR A 193 15.05 -8.49 16.62
CA THR A 193 16.03 -7.64 17.31
C THR A 193 15.90 -6.20 16.87
N LYS A 194 15.83 -5.26 17.84
CA LYS A 194 15.89 -3.82 17.55
C LYS A 194 17.29 -3.44 17.12
N LEU A 195 17.38 -2.70 16.02
CA LEU A 195 18.62 -2.21 15.44
C LEU A 195 18.85 -0.75 15.80
N THR A 196 20.12 -0.37 15.86
CA THR A 196 20.54 1.03 15.76
C THR A 196 20.45 1.52 14.31
N ASP A 197 20.41 2.84 14.11
CA ASP A 197 20.48 3.46 12.79
C ASP A 197 21.70 2.97 11.99
N THR A 198 22.86 2.85 12.65
CA THR A 198 24.10 2.39 12.00
C THR A 198 23.98 0.96 11.48
N GLU A 199 23.40 0.04 12.25
CA GLU A 199 23.18 -1.34 11.82
C GLU A 199 22.17 -1.42 10.68
N ALA A 200 21.05 -0.69 10.79
CA ALA A 200 20.03 -0.63 9.76
C ALA A 200 20.56 -0.06 8.43
N PHE A 201 21.35 1.00 8.49
CA PHE A 201 21.91 1.60 7.28
C PHE A 201 22.97 0.70 6.65
N LYS A 202 23.74 -0.01 7.45
CA LYS A 202 24.67 -1.03 6.94
C LYS A 202 23.93 -2.12 6.17
N ILE A 203 22.81 -2.63 6.69
CA ILE A 203 21.97 -3.61 5.97
C ILE A 203 21.54 -3.07 4.59
N ILE A 204 21.11 -1.81 4.53
CA ILE A 204 20.70 -1.17 3.27
C ILE A 204 21.88 -0.98 2.31
N GLU A 205 23.06 -0.62 2.83
CA GLU A 205 24.27 -0.38 2.04
C GLU A 205 24.93 -1.65 1.51
N ASP A 206 24.85 -2.75 2.27
CA ASP A 206 25.38 -4.07 1.89
C ASP A 206 24.61 -4.70 0.71
N GLY A 207 23.46 -4.14 0.34
CA GLY A 207 22.70 -4.48 -0.85
C GLY A 207 21.25 -4.88 -0.53
N GLY A 208 20.38 -4.74 -1.54
CA GLY A 208 18.91 -4.81 -1.43
C GLY A 208 18.37 -5.77 -0.38
N ALA A 209 17.88 -5.22 0.72
CA ALA A 209 17.19 -5.98 1.77
C ALA A 209 15.69 -6.00 1.48
N ILE A 210 14.99 -7.04 1.89
CA ILE A 210 13.52 -7.02 1.86
C ILE A 210 13.03 -6.68 3.27
N GLY A 211 11.92 -5.95 3.38
CA GLY A 211 11.37 -5.64 4.68
C GLY A 211 9.91 -5.22 4.68
N PHE A 212 9.33 -5.32 5.87
CA PHE A 212 8.00 -4.82 6.19
C PHE A 212 8.12 -3.35 6.60
N VAL A 213 7.23 -2.52 6.07
CA VAL A 213 7.30 -1.06 6.19
C VAL A 213 5.99 -0.51 6.74
N TRP A 214 6.10 0.43 7.68
CA TRP A 214 4.98 1.20 8.21
C TRP A 214 5.09 2.65 7.79
N TYR A 215 3.99 3.24 7.32
CA TYR A 215 3.89 4.66 7.02
C TYR A 215 3.04 5.40 8.06
N ASN A 216 3.30 6.69 8.23
CA ASN A 216 2.38 7.60 8.90
C ASN A 216 1.49 8.35 7.90
N LYS A 217 0.50 9.11 8.40
CA LYS A 217 -0.47 9.89 7.60
C LYS A 217 0.13 10.93 6.64
N SER A 218 1.42 11.21 6.77
CA SER A 218 2.18 12.09 5.86
C SER A 218 2.99 11.30 4.82
N ALA A 219 2.71 10.00 4.67
CA ALA A 219 3.42 9.06 3.81
C ALA A 219 4.94 9.03 4.09
N LYS A 220 5.33 9.13 5.37
CA LYS A 220 6.71 8.91 5.80
C LYS A 220 6.81 7.57 6.51
N ILE A 221 7.90 6.85 6.27
CA ILE A 221 8.21 5.58 6.91
C ILE A 221 8.56 5.83 8.38
N THR A 222 7.91 5.09 9.28
CA THR A 222 8.12 5.15 10.73
C THR A 222 8.74 3.90 11.31
N LYS A 223 8.61 2.75 10.64
CA LYS A 223 9.21 1.49 11.07
C LYS A 223 9.61 0.68 9.85
N ILE A 224 10.76 0.02 9.94
CA ILE A 224 11.21 -0.99 8.99
C ILE A 224 11.62 -2.24 9.77
N VAL A 225 11.06 -3.38 9.39
CA VAL A 225 11.51 -4.70 9.84
C VAL A 225 12.17 -5.38 8.65
N PHE A 226 13.50 -5.48 8.66
CA PHE A 226 14.25 -6.21 7.65
C PHE A 226 14.03 -7.70 7.83
N TYR A 227 13.67 -8.39 6.75
CA TYR A 227 13.41 -9.82 6.74
C TYR A 227 14.59 -10.58 6.15
N SER A 228 14.95 -11.69 6.79
CA SER A 228 15.88 -12.67 6.25
C SER A 228 15.47 -14.09 6.67
N SER A 229 15.78 -15.06 5.83
CA SER A 229 15.59 -16.47 6.15
C SER A 229 16.69 -17.33 5.55
N ALA A 230 17.01 -18.43 6.25
CA ALA A 230 17.90 -19.46 5.76
C ALA A 230 17.32 -20.84 6.02
N ILE A 231 17.46 -21.74 5.03
CA ILE A 231 17.28 -23.18 5.24
C ILE A 231 18.64 -23.71 5.68
N ILE A 232 18.75 -24.07 6.95
CA ILE A 232 19.94 -24.71 7.49
C ILE A 232 19.79 -26.20 7.16
N LYS A 233 20.73 -26.75 6.38
CA LYS A 233 20.74 -28.15 5.95
C LYS A 233 21.63 -29.00 6.83
#